data_AF-A0A1Q7LTN5-F1
#
_entry.id   AF-A0A1Q7LTN5-F1
#
_cell.length_a   1.000
_cell.length_b   1.000
_cell.length_c   1.000
_cell.angle_alpha   90.00
_cell.angle_beta   90.00
_cell.angle_gamma   90.00
#
_symmetry.space_group_name_H-M   'P 1'
#
loop_
_entity.id
_entity.type
_entity.pdbx_description
1 polymer ?
#
loop_
_entity_poly.entity_id
_entity_poly.type
_entity_poly.pdbx_seq_one_letter_code
_entity_poly.pdbx_strand_id
1 'polypeptide(L)'
;MRLQDIFQSKAQVKLVEHLLMNRSKVFNQAGLARMLNVSPSTVARIAEPLVKSNILLFERYEKGMKIFALNQEAPATRNLIDFYDKIRDL
;
A
#
# COMPACT_ATOMS: atom_id res chain seq x y z
N MET A 1 6.51 -14.26 3.10
CA MET A 1 6.59 -12.94 2.45
C MET A 1 7.92 -12.85 1.73
N ARG A 2 7.90 -12.52 0.44
CA ARG A 2 9.06 -12.28 -0.42
C ARG A 2 9.10 -10.80 -0.79
N LEU A 3 10.25 -10.27 -1.19
CA LEU A 3 10.35 -8.89 -1.68
C LEU A 3 9.44 -8.64 -2.89
N GLN A 4 9.29 -9.65 -3.76
CA GLN A 4 8.33 -9.62 -4.87
C GLN A 4 6.86 -9.65 -4.43
N ASP A 5 6.51 -9.71 -3.15
CA ASP A 5 5.12 -9.51 -2.72
C ASP A 5 4.85 -8.00 -2.48
N ILE A 6 5.92 -7.20 -2.32
CA ILE A 6 5.91 -5.77 -2.00
C ILE A 6 6.33 -4.91 -3.21
N PHE A 7 7.27 -5.41 -4.02
CA PHE A 7 7.95 -4.66 -5.09
C PHE A 7 7.75 -5.30 -6.48
N GLN A 8 6.54 -5.75 -6.83
CA GLN A 8 6.22 -6.47 -8.08
C GLN A 8 6.34 -5.65 -9.34
N SER A 9 6.04 -4.36 -9.25
CA SER A 9 5.94 -3.48 -10.41
C SER A 9 6.14 -2.03 -10.02
N LYS A 10 6.52 -1.18 -10.97
CA LYS A 10 6.67 0.27 -10.77
C LYS A 10 5.45 0.91 -10.09
N ALA A 11 4.23 0.48 -10.45
CA ALA A 11 3.00 0.99 -9.85
C ALA A 11 2.85 0.55 -8.38
N GLN A 12 3.20 -0.69 -8.04
CA GLN A 12 3.14 -1.18 -6.66
C GLN A 12 4.21 -0.50 -5.80
N VAL A 13 5.42 -0.33 -6.31
CA VAL A 13 6.50 0.38 -5.60
C VAL A 13 6.05 1.81 -5.27
N LYS A 14 5.49 2.54 -6.24
CA LYS A 14 4.93 3.88 -6.02
C LYS A 14 3.79 3.88 -4.99
N LEU A 15 2.93 2.87 -5.01
CA LEU A 15 1.86 2.73 -4.02
C LEU A 15 2.45 2.56 -2.61
N VAL A 16 3.40 1.64 -2.45
CA VAL A 16 4.08 1.38 -1.18
C VAL A 16 4.79 2.62 -0.67
N GLU A 17 5.57 3.30 -1.51
CA GLU A 17 6.23 4.55 -1.17
C GLU A 17 5.23 5.63 -0.72
N HIS A 18 4.14 5.82 -1.46
CA HIS A 18 3.11 6.79 -1.10
C HIS A 18 2.47 6.50 0.27
N LEU A 19 2.21 5.23 0.58
CA LEU A 19 1.67 4.79 1.87
C LEU A 19 2.68 5.03 3.00
N LEU A 20 3.96 4.73 2.78
CA LEU A 20 5.03 4.92 3.76
C LEU A 20 5.31 6.39 4.05
N MET A 21 5.11 7.28 3.07
CA MET A 21 5.15 8.74 3.27
C MET A 21 3.92 9.28 4.02
N ASN A 22 2.80 8.54 4.03
CA ASN A 22 1.51 8.99 4.54
C ASN A 22 0.89 7.97 5.52
N ARG A 23 1.69 7.48 6.47
CA ARG A 23 1.42 6.29 7.30
C ARG A 23 0.09 6.31 8.05
N SER A 24 -0.35 7.48 8.51
CA SER A 24 -1.59 7.68 9.26
C SER A 24 -2.82 7.94 8.37
N LYS A 25 -2.65 8.05 7.05
CA LYS A 25 -3.76 8.36 6.14
C LYS A 25 -4.48 7.10 5.68
N VAL A 26 -5.77 7.28 5.48
CA VAL A 26 -6.68 6.31 4.89
C VAL A 26 -6.96 6.73 3.45
N PHE A 27 -6.95 5.76 2.53
CA PHE A 27 -7.11 6.00 1.11
C PHE A 27 -8.26 5.19 0.54
N ASN A 28 -9.04 5.80 -0.36
CA ASN A 28 -9.96 5.04 -1.19
C ASN A 28 -9.30 4.64 -2.53
N GLN A 29 -9.82 3.58 -3.15
CA GLN A 29 -9.28 3.04 -4.40
C GLN A 29 -9.24 4.06 -5.54
N ALA A 30 -10.26 4.92 -5.67
CA ALA A 30 -10.34 5.92 -6.73
C ALA A 30 -9.29 7.04 -6.56
N GLY A 31 -8.98 7.41 -5.32
CA GLY A 31 -7.91 8.35 -4.98
C GLY A 31 -6.54 7.78 -5.34
N LEU A 32 -6.26 6.54 -4.95
CA LEU A 32 -5.01 5.86 -5.31
C LEU A 32 -4.86 5.68 -6.83
N ALA A 33 -5.94 5.37 -7.54
CA ALA A 33 -5.94 5.22 -8.99
C ALA A 33 -5.52 6.51 -9.70
N ARG A 34 -6.10 7.65 -9.28
CA ARG A 34 -5.72 8.99 -9.77
C ARG A 34 -4.26 9.32 -9.44
N MET A 35 -3.82 9.09 -8.21
CA MET A 35 -2.44 9.37 -7.77
C MET A 35 -1.41 8.56 -8.58
N LEU A 36 -1.69 7.29 -8.84
CA LEU A 36 -0.79 6.40 -9.57
C LEU A 36 -0.90 6.53 -11.09
N ASN A 37 -1.88 7.29 -11.59
CA ASN A 37 -2.26 7.33 -13.01
C ASN A 37 -2.51 5.93 -13.60
N VAL A 38 -3.35 5.14 -12.91
CA VAL A 38 -3.75 3.78 -13.33
C VAL A 38 -5.24 3.58 -13.12
N SER A 39 -5.77 2.47 -13.65
CA SER A 39 -7.18 2.11 -13.41
C SER A 39 -7.42 1.65 -11.96
N PRO A 40 -8.64 1.79 -11.42
CA PRO A 40 -8.99 1.22 -10.12
C PRO A 40 -8.72 -0.29 -10.02
N SER A 41 -8.99 -1.06 -11.08
CA SER A 41 -8.71 -2.51 -11.08
C SER A 41 -7.21 -2.81 -10.96
N THR A 42 -6.36 -1.98 -11.55
CA THR A 42 -4.90 -2.05 -11.34
C THR A 42 -4.55 -1.86 -9.86
N VAL A 43 -5.14 -0.86 -9.17
CA VAL A 43 -4.93 -0.64 -7.74
C VAL A 43 -5.33 -1.87 -6.92
N ALA A 44 -6.50 -2.45 -7.19
CA ALA A 44 -6.95 -3.65 -6.47
C ALA A 44 -5.95 -4.81 -6.64
N ARG A 45 -5.47 -5.04 -7.87
CA ARG A 45 -4.52 -6.12 -8.18
C ARG A 45 -3.18 -5.94 -7.46
N ILE A 46 -2.63 -4.73 -7.43
CA ILE A 46 -1.32 -4.48 -6.79
C ILE A 46 -1.41 -4.34 -5.26
N ALA A 47 -2.60 -4.00 -4.73
CA ALA A 47 -2.83 -3.95 -3.29
C ALA A 47 -3.10 -5.34 -2.68
N GLU A 48 -3.70 -6.27 -3.45
CA GLU A 48 -4.00 -7.63 -3.00
C GLU A 48 -2.82 -8.37 -2.32
N PRO A 49 -1.61 -8.44 -2.90
CA PRO A 49 -0.48 -9.11 -2.24
C PRO A 49 -0.02 -8.39 -0.95
N LEU A 50 -0.20 -7.07 -0.86
CA LEU A 50 0.11 -6.30 0.35
C LEU A 50 -0.90 -6.58 1.47
N VAL A 51 -2.18 -6.73 1.12
CA VAL A 51 -3.24 -7.14 2.05
C VAL A 51 -3.01 -8.58 2.52
N LYS A 52 -2.72 -9.52 1.60
CA LYS A 52 -2.37 -10.91 1.93
C LYS A 52 -1.15 -11.02 2.85
N SER A 53 -0.20 -10.09 2.71
CA SER A 53 1.00 -10.02 3.56
C SER A 53 0.81 -9.21 4.84
N ASN A 54 -0.43 -8.78 5.14
CA ASN A 54 -0.78 -7.97 6.29
C ASN A 54 -0.06 -6.61 6.37
N ILE A 55 0.43 -6.10 5.23
CA ILE A 55 1.06 -4.77 5.12
C ILE A 55 -0.01 -3.69 5.00
N LEU A 56 -1.09 -4.00 4.29
CA LEU A 56 -2.26 -3.13 4.15
C LEU A 56 -3.45 -3.70 4.89
N LEU A 57 -4.12 -2.84 5.66
CA LEU A 57 -5.51 -3.03 6.06
C LEU A 57 -6.41 -2.73 4.85
N PHE A 58 -7.47 -3.51 4.72
CA PHE A 58 -8.44 -3.38 3.65
C PHE A 58 -9.85 -3.54 4.19
N GLU A 59 -10.74 -2.62 3.82
CA GLU A 59 -12.15 -2.69 4.17
C GLU A 59 -13.03 -2.33 2.96
N ARG A 60 -14.18 -2.99 2.87
CA ARG A 60 -15.24 -2.62 1.93
C ARG A 60 -16.30 -1.84 2.69
N TYR A 61 -16.35 -0.55 2.44
CA TYR A 61 -17.37 0.34 2.98
C TYR A 61 -18.65 0.30 2.13
N GLU A 62 -19.72 0.91 2.64
CA GLU A 62 -21.03 0.97 1.99
C GLU A 62 -20.95 1.32 0.49
N LYS A 63 -21.86 0.74 -0.31
CA LYS A 63 -21.90 0.89 -1.79
C LYS A 63 -20.67 0.35 -2.52
N GLY A 64 -19.84 -0.47 -1.87
CA GLY A 64 -18.71 -1.18 -2.48
C GLY A 64 -17.42 -0.37 -2.55
N MET A 65 -17.34 0.76 -1.84
CA MET A 65 -16.11 1.56 -1.77
C MET A 65 -15.01 0.78 -1.06
N LYS A 66 -13.84 0.70 -1.69
CA LYS A 66 -12.65 0.01 -1.14
C LYS A 66 -11.73 1.02 -0.47
N ILE A 67 -11.42 0.75 0.80
CA ILE A 67 -10.55 1.58 1.63
C ILE A 67 -9.27 0.80 1.97
N PHE A 68 -8.14 1.49 1.99
CA PHE A 68 -6.81 0.97 2.29
C PHE A 68 -6.11 1.86 3.31
N ALA A 69 -5.42 1.24 4.27
CA ALA A 69 -4.56 1.93 5.23
C ALA A 69 -3.32 1.07 5.53
N LEU A 70 -2.20 1.71 5.87
CA LEU A 70 -0.98 1.01 6.25
C LEU A 70 -1.19 0.31 7.60
N ASN A 71 -0.92 -1.00 7.69
CA ASN A 71 -1.06 -1.76 8.94
C ASN A 71 0.17 -1.56 9.84
N GLN A 72 0.23 -0.44 10.56
CA GLN A 72 1.39 -0.07 11.39
C GLN A 72 1.66 -1.04 12.56
N GLU A 73 0.67 -1.85 12.96
CA GLU A 73 0.83 -2.83 14.03
C GLU A 73 1.56 -4.11 13.56
N ALA A 74 1.47 -4.43 12.26
CA ALA A 74 2.10 -5.63 11.72
C ALA A 74 3.64 -5.51 11.76
N PRO A 75 4.35 -6.54 12.28
CA PRO A 75 5.82 -6.54 12.32
C PRO A 75 6.48 -6.32 10.95
N ALA A 76 5.92 -6.91 9.90
CA ALA A 76 6.39 -6.73 8.53
C ALA A 76 6.32 -5.27 8.07
N THR A 77 5.24 -4.57 8.40
CA THR A 77 5.06 -3.15 8.08
C THR A 77 6.03 -2.27 8.85
N ARG A 78 6.26 -2.56 10.14
CA ARG A 78 7.24 -1.83 10.96
C ARG A 78 8.66 -1.96 10.40
N ASN A 79 9.05 -3.16 9.99
CA ASN A 79 10.34 -3.38 9.32
C ASN A 79 10.43 -2.65 7.98
N LEU A 80 9.34 -2.62 7.21
CA LEU A 80 9.30 -1.88 5.94
C LEU A 80 9.39 -0.36 6.15
N ILE A 81 8.76 0.16 7.20
CA ILE A 81 8.87 1.57 7.62
C ILE A 81 10.31 1.90 7.99
N ASP A 82 10.94 1.11 8.87
CA ASP A 82 12.32 1.32 9.30
C ASP A 82 13.31 1.24 8.11
N PHE A 83 13.11 0.26 7.22
CA PHE A 83 13.88 0.14 5.98
C PHE A 83 13.75 1.38 5.09
N TYR A 84 12.53 1.88 4.89
CA TYR A 84 12.29 3.06 4.06
C TYR A 84 12.86 4.34 4.68
N ASP A 85 12.72 4.52 5.99
CA ASP A 85 13.31 5.66 6.70
C ASP A 85 14.83 5.69 6.55
N LYS A 86 15.50 4.54 6.73
CA LYS A 86 16.96 4.43 6.55
C LYS A 86 17.43 4.74 5.14
N ILE A 87 16.65 4.39 4.11
CA ILE A 87 17.02 4.64 2.70
C ILE A 87 16.72 6.07 2.28
N ARG A 88 15.62 6.66 2.76
CA ARG A 88 15.26 8.04 2.43
C ARG A 88 16.31 9.04 2.91
N ASP A 89 17.01 8.72 3.99
CA ASP A 89 18.00 9.58 4.62
C ASP A 89 19.42 9.42 4.01
N LEU A 90 19.57 8.62 2.93
CA LEU A 90 20.80 8.52 2.11
C LEU A 90 20.84 9.58 1.01
#